data_AF-A0A2N0ETA6-F1
#
_entry.id   AF-A0A2N0ETA6-F1
#
_cell.length_a   1.000
_cell.length_b   1.000
_cell.length_c   1.000
_cell.angle_alpha   90.00
_cell.angle_beta   90.00
_cell.angle_gamma   90.00
#
_symmetry.space_group_name_H-M   'P 1'
#
loop_
_entity.id
_entity.type
_entity.pdbx_description
1 polymer ?
#
loop_
_entity_poly.entity_id
_entity_poly.type
_entity_poly.pdbx_seq_one_letter_code
_entity_poly.pdbx_strand_id
1 'polypeptide(L)'
;MKKTILTLAIIAMSLPNIAQTGGAAYQIGVRQIDLDQNREFLNLSDAEYKTTEGTPYANKEFILGNIFRGEELVQKNVLLRYNIFSDEIEIKTSPDDVQYGAIIKSSNIMVKIFNDTYIMVPFEGSDAKGGYFKVVSTGKYFDLYKKSTVTYTPRTFPKTSYDRERPASFTQTDAYFLVSKDGKFVEMPDSKSKLLKVMKNKEDEIKAFMKTNRTNFKTEEDLIKLVKYYNNLL
;
A
#
# COMPACT_ATOMS: atom_id res chain seq x y z
N MET A 1 53.44 19.98 -47.35
CA MET A 1 52.03 20.29 -47.04
C MET A 1 51.25 19.00 -46.86
N LYS A 2 50.99 18.57 -45.62
CA LYS A 2 49.94 17.60 -45.27
C LYS A 2 49.38 18.04 -43.92
N LYS A 3 48.14 18.50 -43.90
CA LYS A 3 47.41 18.90 -42.68
C LYS A 3 46.59 17.68 -42.26
N THR A 4 46.94 17.05 -41.15
CA THR A 4 46.10 16.07 -40.47
C THR A 4 45.12 16.83 -39.59
N ILE A 5 43.84 16.83 -39.98
CA ILE A 5 42.74 17.38 -39.21
C ILE A 5 42.29 16.29 -38.25
N LEU A 6 42.45 16.54 -36.94
CA LEU A 6 41.96 15.69 -35.87
C LEU A 6 40.49 16.07 -35.63
N THR A 7 39.56 15.26 -36.12
CA THR A 7 38.13 15.46 -35.88
C THR A 7 37.78 14.96 -34.49
N LEU A 8 37.56 15.88 -33.56
CA LEU A 8 37.10 15.59 -32.20
C LEU A 8 35.60 15.24 -32.26
N ALA A 9 35.26 13.96 -32.06
CA ALA A 9 33.87 13.52 -31.93
C ALA A 9 33.37 13.89 -30.53
N ILE A 10 32.52 14.91 -30.43
CA ILE A 10 31.82 15.29 -29.19
C ILE A 10 30.64 14.32 -29.02
N ILE A 11 30.81 13.34 -28.15
CA ILE A 11 29.71 12.50 -27.67
C ILE A 11 28.90 13.34 -26.68
N ALA A 12 27.74 13.83 -27.13
CA ALA A 12 26.76 14.46 -26.25
C ALA A 12 26.06 13.37 -25.42
N MET A 13 26.59 13.08 -24.23
CA MET A 13 25.85 12.34 -23.21
C MET A 13 24.76 13.26 -22.67
N SER A 14 23.51 12.99 -23.03
CA SER A 14 22.34 13.63 -22.43
C SER A 14 22.23 13.19 -20.97
N LEU A 15 22.67 14.05 -20.05
CA LEU A 15 22.38 13.89 -18.63
C LEU A 15 20.88 14.14 -18.41
N PRO A 16 20.18 13.33 -17.60
CA PRO A 16 18.80 13.64 -17.22
C PRO A 16 18.79 14.96 -16.44
N ASN A 17 17.95 15.89 -16.88
CA ASN A 17 17.70 17.15 -16.22
C ASN A 17 17.06 16.89 -14.85
N ILE A 18 17.83 16.99 -13.77
CA ILE A 18 17.28 17.12 -12.42
C ILE A 18 16.86 18.58 -12.28
N ALA A 19 15.56 18.85 -12.39
CA ALA A 19 15.03 20.16 -12.04
C ALA A 19 15.17 20.36 -10.52
N GLN A 20 16.15 21.16 -10.10
CA GLN A 20 16.31 21.60 -8.72
C GLN A 20 15.59 22.94 -8.53
N THR A 21 14.39 22.91 -7.96
CA THR A 21 13.76 24.10 -7.39
C THR A 21 14.08 24.15 -5.89
N GLY A 22 14.56 25.33 -5.46
CA GLY A 22 15.27 25.54 -4.20
C GLY A 22 14.43 25.44 -2.92
N GLY A 23 15.13 25.01 -1.88
CA GLY A 23 14.71 24.85 -0.51
C GLY A 23 15.52 23.71 0.09
N ALA A 24 16.45 23.98 1.00
CA ALA A 24 17.11 22.92 1.76
C ALA A 24 16.07 22.26 2.68
N ALA A 25 15.28 21.35 2.14
CA ALA A 25 14.13 20.76 2.82
C ALA A 25 13.95 19.31 2.34
N TYR A 26 14.15 18.37 3.27
CA TYR A 26 13.77 16.96 3.28
C TYR A 26 13.03 16.45 2.03
N GLN A 27 13.76 16.17 0.95
CA GLN A 27 13.15 15.57 -0.24
C GLN A 27 12.68 14.15 0.08
N ILE A 28 11.43 13.86 -0.28
CA ILE A 28 10.92 12.50 -0.34
C ILE A 28 11.44 11.89 -1.63
N GLY A 29 12.09 10.73 -1.53
CA GLY A 29 12.50 9.99 -2.71
C GLY A 29 11.27 9.56 -3.49
N VAL A 30 11.17 9.99 -4.75
CA VAL A 30 10.11 9.59 -5.67
C VAL A 30 10.78 9.02 -6.92
N ARG A 31 10.38 7.83 -7.35
CA ARG A 31 10.73 7.35 -8.69
C ARG A 31 9.58 7.65 -9.65
N GLN A 32 9.91 8.02 -10.87
CA GLN A 32 8.89 8.16 -11.92
C GLN A 32 8.35 6.78 -12.30
N ILE A 33 7.06 6.72 -12.63
CA ILE A 33 6.43 5.53 -13.21
C ILE A 33 6.38 5.73 -14.72
N ASP A 34 7.04 4.83 -15.46
CA ASP A 34 6.89 4.75 -16.91
C ASP A 34 5.52 4.12 -17.22
N LEU A 35 4.59 4.95 -17.68
CA LEU A 35 3.20 4.55 -17.93
C LEU A 35 3.07 3.52 -19.06
N ASP A 36 3.97 3.57 -20.03
CA ASP A 36 3.94 2.67 -21.18
C ASP A 36 4.37 1.27 -20.72
N GLN A 37 5.45 1.17 -19.96
CA GLN A 37 5.90 -0.10 -19.35
C GLN A 37 4.89 -0.67 -18.34
N ASN A 38 4.23 0.18 -17.56
CA ASN A 38 3.28 -0.28 -16.54
C ASN A 38 2.00 -0.87 -17.17
N ARG A 39 1.57 -0.36 -18.33
CA ARG A 39 0.45 -0.91 -19.11
C ARG A 39 0.84 -2.23 -19.79
N GLU A 40 2.06 -2.31 -20.34
CA GLU A 40 2.61 -3.54 -20.92
C GLU A 40 2.76 -4.67 -19.88
N PHE A 41 3.07 -4.35 -18.62
CA PHE A 41 3.22 -5.35 -17.56
C PHE A 41 1.98 -6.27 -17.40
N LEU A 42 0.78 -5.72 -17.59
CA LEU A 42 -0.47 -6.50 -17.52
C LEU A 42 -0.94 -7.01 -18.88
N ASN A 43 -0.31 -6.61 -19.98
CA ASN A 43 -0.75 -6.86 -21.36
C ASN A 43 -2.25 -6.57 -21.57
N LEU A 44 -2.77 -5.52 -20.93
CA LEU A 44 -4.18 -5.13 -21.03
C LEU A 44 -4.32 -3.97 -22.01
N SER A 45 -5.16 -4.14 -23.03
CA SER A 45 -5.65 -3.00 -23.81
C SER A 45 -6.55 -2.10 -22.94
N ASP A 46 -6.72 -0.83 -23.35
CA ASP A 46 -7.67 0.09 -22.68
C ASP A 46 -9.09 -0.48 -22.62
N ALA A 47 -9.50 -1.25 -23.62
CA ALA A 47 -10.79 -1.91 -23.65
C ALA A 47 -10.88 -3.04 -22.62
N GLU A 48 -9.85 -3.88 -22.51
CA GLU A 48 -9.81 -4.97 -21.53
C GLU A 48 -9.73 -4.44 -20.10
N TYR A 49 -8.94 -3.39 -19.86
CA TYR A 49 -8.87 -2.74 -18.56
C TYR A 49 -10.23 -2.19 -18.12
N LYS A 50 -10.99 -1.55 -19.02
CA LYS A 50 -12.35 -1.05 -18.73
C LYS A 50 -13.35 -2.16 -18.38
N THR A 51 -13.14 -3.37 -18.90
CA THR A 51 -13.99 -4.54 -18.62
C THR A 51 -13.47 -5.40 -17.45
N THR A 52 -12.32 -5.05 -16.88
CA THR A 52 -11.72 -5.80 -15.77
C THR A 52 -12.50 -5.52 -14.49
N GLU A 53 -12.89 -6.58 -13.78
CA GLU A 53 -13.60 -6.47 -12.51
C GLU A 53 -12.64 -6.08 -11.37
N GLY A 54 -13.11 -5.31 -10.40
CA GLY A 54 -12.30 -4.89 -9.25
C GLY A 54 -11.36 -3.72 -9.53
N THR A 55 -10.27 -3.64 -8.77
CA THR A 55 -9.27 -2.56 -8.85
C THR A 55 -7.94 -2.99 -8.21
N PRO A 56 -6.78 -2.54 -8.74
CA PRO A 56 -5.51 -2.70 -8.06
C PRO A 56 -5.29 -1.70 -6.93
N TYR A 57 -6.12 -0.66 -6.84
CA TYR A 57 -5.97 0.44 -5.89
C TYR A 57 -6.91 0.35 -4.69
N ALA A 58 -6.44 0.80 -3.52
CA ALA A 58 -7.28 1.03 -2.35
C ALA A 58 -8.29 2.17 -2.62
N ASN A 59 -7.83 3.20 -3.33
CA ASN A 59 -8.62 4.31 -3.83
C ASN A 59 -8.25 4.54 -5.30
N LYS A 60 -9.22 4.41 -6.22
CA LYS A 60 -8.99 4.54 -7.67
C LYS A 60 -8.43 5.91 -8.04
N GLU A 61 -9.03 6.94 -7.46
CA GLU A 61 -8.70 8.33 -7.71
C GLU A 61 -7.56 8.81 -6.81
N PHE A 62 -6.70 9.67 -7.35
CA PHE A 62 -5.79 10.43 -6.52
C PHE A 62 -6.58 11.41 -5.66
N ILE A 63 -6.36 11.35 -4.36
CA ILE A 63 -7.02 12.22 -3.38
C ILE A 63 -5.98 12.93 -2.53
N LEU A 64 -6.37 14.08 -1.99
CA LEU A 64 -5.47 14.90 -1.19
C LEU A 64 -5.03 14.15 0.07
N GLY A 65 -3.74 14.27 0.36
CA GLY A 65 -3.14 13.71 1.54
C GLY A 65 -1.85 14.42 1.92
N ASN A 66 -1.22 13.88 2.96
CA ASN A 66 -0.06 14.44 3.62
C ASN A 66 0.99 13.35 3.83
N ILE A 67 2.26 13.71 3.70
CA ILE A 67 3.39 12.83 3.92
C ILE A 67 4.17 13.34 5.12
N PHE A 68 4.51 12.42 6.01
CA PHE A 68 5.25 12.67 7.23
C PHE A 68 6.53 11.85 7.24
N ARG A 69 7.60 12.41 7.82
CA ARG A 69 8.83 11.70 8.16
C ARG A 69 8.95 11.71 9.68
N GLY A 70 8.71 10.56 10.31
CA GLY A 70 8.44 10.53 11.75
C GLY A 70 7.20 11.37 12.09
N GLU A 71 7.36 12.35 12.98
CA GLU A 71 6.28 13.29 13.36
C GLU A 71 6.23 14.56 12.49
N GLU A 72 7.25 14.78 11.66
CA GLU A 72 7.38 16.00 10.86
C GLU A 72 6.54 15.91 9.57
N LEU A 73 5.71 16.93 9.32
CA LEU A 73 4.98 17.08 8.06
C LEU A 73 5.93 17.58 6.96
N VAL A 74 6.23 16.73 5.97
CA VAL A 74 7.18 17.05 4.89
C VAL A 74 6.50 17.41 3.58
N GLN A 75 5.30 16.90 3.31
CA GLN A 75 4.47 17.34 2.19
C GLN A 75 3.01 17.43 2.60
N LYS A 76 2.34 18.52 2.21
CA LYS A 76 0.95 18.82 2.58
C LYS A 76 0.10 18.95 1.33
N ASN A 77 -1.12 18.43 1.38
CA ASN A 77 -2.13 18.54 0.31
C ASN A 77 -1.62 18.08 -1.07
N VAL A 78 -0.88 16.96 -1.09
CA VAL A 78 -0.43 16.32 -2.33
C VAL A 78 -1.41 15.24 -2.76
N LEU A 79 -1.47 14.98 -4.06
CA LEU A 79 -2.40 14.01 -4.63
C LEU A 79 -1.80 12.61 -4.55
N LEU A 80 -2.48 11.74 -3.81
CA LEU A 80 -1.97 10.42 -3.44
C LEU A 80 -3.01 9.33 -3.70
N ARG A 81 -2.53 8.14 -4.03
CA ARG A 81 -3.32 6.91 -4.00
C ARG A 81 -2.45 5.72 -3.66
N TYR A 82 -3.07 4.69 -3.10
CA TYR A 82 -2.37 3.45 -2.79
C TYR A 82 -2.67 2.38 -3.84
N ASN A 83 -1.65 1.96 -4.58
CA ASN A 83 -1.69 0.82 -5.47
C ASN A 83 -1.34 -0.44 -4.67
N ILE A 84 -2.36 -1.21 -4.31
CA ILE A 84 -2.22 -2.43 -3.51
C ILE A 84 -1.52 -3.53 -4.33
N PHE A 85 -1.74 -3.56 -5.64
CA PHE A 85 -1.16 -4.57 -6.52
C PHE A 85 0.37 -4.46 -6.62
N SER A 86 0.91 -3.24 -6.75
CA SER A 86 2.36 -3.01 -6.70
C SER A 86 2.90 -2.77 -5.28
N ASP A 87 2.02 -2.59 -4.29
CA ASP A 87 2.34 -2.19 -2.91
C ASP A 87 3.11 -0.85 -2.87
N GLU A 88 2.59 0.15 -3.58
CA GLU A 88 3.20 1.47 -3.76
C GLU A 88 2.23 2.61 -3.49
N ILE A 89 2.72 3.65 -2.82
CA ILE A 89 2.01 4.92 -2.74
C ILE A 89 2.42 5.78 -3.93
N GLU A 90 1.45 6.02 -4.80
CA GLU A 90 1.63 6.85 -5.98
C GLU A 90 1.32 8.31 -5.64
N ILE A 91 2.08 9.23 -6.24
CA ILE A 91 2.03 10.66 -6.01
C ILE A 91 2.06 11.43 -7.33
N LYS A 92 1.25 12.49 -7.42
CA LYS A 92 1.32 13.48 -8.51
C LYS A 92 1.23 14.91 -8.00
N THR A 93 1.77 15.86 -8.76
CA THR A 93 1.90 17.27 -8.34
C THR A 93 0.64 18.08 -8.65
N SER A 94 -0.03 17.80 -9.76
CA SER A 94 -1.28 18.45 -10.18
C SER A 94 -2.37 17.41 -10.54
N PRO A 95 -3.67 17.74 -10.38
CA PRO A 95 -4.76 16.88 -10.88
C PRO A 95 -4.63 16.60 -12.38
N ASP A 96 -4.14 17.56 -13.14
CA ASP A 96 -4.05 17.51 -14.60
C ASP A 96 -2.76 16.82 -15.11
N ASP A 97 -1.83 16.50 -14.22
CA ASP A 97 -0.61 15.80 -14.60
C ASP A 97 -0.93 14.37 -15.03
N VAL A 98 -0.52 14.05 -16.26
CA VAL A 98 -0.59 12.68 -16.80
C VAL A 98 0.47 11.80 -16.13
N GLN A 99 1.64 12.37 -15.87
CA GLN A 99 2.77 11.68 -15.24
C GLN A 99 2.61 11.65 -13.72
N TYR A 100 2.98 10.52 -13.11
CA TYR A 100 3.00 10.35 -11.67
C TYR A 100 4.16 9.45 -11.26
N GLY A 101 4.55 9.53 -10.00
CA GLY A 101 5.62 8.72 -9.43
C GLY A 101 5.14 7.82 -8.30
N ALA A 102 6.04 6.98 -7.81
CA ALA A 102 5.88 6.22 -6.58
C ALA A 102 6.86 6.72 -5.52
N ILE A 103 6.38 6.86 -4.30
CA ILE A 103 7.23 7.15 -3.13
C ILE A 103 8.15 5.95 -2.89
N ILE A 104 9.45 6.20 -2.73
CA ILE A 104 10.40 5.17 -2.34
C ILE A 104 10.05 4.67 -0.94
N LYS A 105 9.84 3.36 -0.82
CA LYS A 105 9.53 2.70 0.45
C LYS A 105 10.56 3.09 1.51
N SER A 106 10.07 3.61 2.63
CA SER A 106 10.90 3.77 3.82
C SER A 106 10.07 3.71 5.10
N SER A 107 10.59 3.03 6.11
CA SER A 107 9.94 2.83 7.42
C SER A 107 9.83 4.11 8.24
N ASN A 108 10.56 5.16 7.85
CA ASN A 108 10.42 6.49 8.45
C ASN A 108 9.29 7.33 7.83
N ILE A 109 8.65 6.85 6.76
CA ILE A 109 7.57 7.57 6.07
C ILE A 109 6.21 7.06 6.52
N MET A 110 5.35 8.01 6.89
CA MET A 110 3.92 7.80 7.11
C MET A 110 3.15 8.64 6.09
N VAL A 111 2.15 8.05 5.48
CA VAL A 111 1.30 8.72 4.48
C VAL A 111 -0.13 8.76 4.98
N LYS A 112 -0.73 9.94 5.05
CA LYS A 112 -2.15 10.11 5.34
C LYS A 112 -2.87 10.47 4.05
N ILE A 113 -3.73 9.59 3.57
CA ILE A 113 -4.54 9.80 2.37
C ILE A 113 -5.99 9.96 2.85
N PHE A 114 -6.52 11.19 2.78
CA PHE A 114 -7.78 11.55 3.44
C PHE A 114 -7.78 11.14 4.93
N ASN A 115 -8.63 10.19 5.33
CA ASN A 115 -8.74 9.68 6.70
C ASN A 115 -7.85 8.46 6.97
N ASP A 116 -7.28 7.86 5.94
CA ASP A 116 -6.51 6.63 6.07
C ASP A 116 -5.04 6.93 6.28
N THR A 117 -4.44 6.26 7.26
CA THR A 117 -3.01 6.36 7.56
C THR A 117 -2.33 5.07 7.12
N TYR A 118 -1.30 5.20 6.29
CA TYR A 118 -0.46 4.13 5.79
C TYR A 118 0.96 4.29 6.33
N ILE A 119 1.55 3.18 6.77
CA ILE A 119 2.94 3.10 7.22
C ILE A 119 3.66 1.99 6.47
N MET A 120 4.97 2.12 6.27
CA MET A 120 5.80 1.07 5.70
C MET A 120 6.40 0.22 6.81
N VAL A 121 6.13 -1.08 6.81
CA VAL A 121 6.69 -2.04 7.76
C VAL A 121 7.81 -2.82 7.08
N PRO A 122 9.06 -2.73 7.57
CA PRO A 122 10.18 -3.44 6.96
C PRO A 122 10.05 -4.96 7.18
N PHE A 123 10.55 -5.74 6.22
CA PHE A 123 10.63 -7.19 6.34
C PHE A 123 12.09 -7.62 6.44
N GLU A 124 12.43 -8.39 7.47
CA GLU A 124 13.82 -8.80 7.76
C GLU A 124 14.81 -7.61 7.81
N GLY A 125 14.35 -6.47 8.35
CA GLY A 125 15.15 -5.24 8.44
C GLY A 125 15.34 -4.49 7.11
N SER A 126 14.67 -4.91 6.03
CA SER A 126 14.74 -4.27 4.72
C SER A 126 13.45 -3.52 4.40
N ASP A 127 13.58 -2.22 4.13
CA ASP A 127 12.49 -1.39 3.63
C ASP A 127 12.03 -1.83 2.24
N ALA A 128 12.96 -2.25 1.38
CA ALA A 128 12.67 -2.69 0.01
C ALA A 128 11.85 -3.99 -0.03
N LYS A 129 12.07 -4.90 0.92
CA LYS A 129 11.28 -6.14 1.08
C LYS A 129 10.02 -5.93 1.92
N GLY A 130 9.92 -4.79 2.61
CA GLY A 130 8.77 -4.43 3.43
C GLY A 130 7.55 -4.08 2.60
N GLY A 131 6.48 -3.69 3.29
CA GLY A 131 5.25 -3.29 2.62
C GLY A 131 4.38 -2.34 3.41
N TYR A 132 3.38 -1.77 2.75
CA TYR A 132 2.48 -0.82 3.38
C TYR A 132 1.38 -1.51 4.17
N PHE A 133 1.06 -0.94 5.32
CA PHE A 133 -0.05 -1.32 6.19
C PHE A 133 -0.92 -0.11 6.46
N LYS A 134 -2.25 -0.30 6.47
CA LYS A 134 -3.18 0.69 6.98
C LYS A 134 -3.24 0.58 8.50
N VAL A 135 -3.10 1.70 9.20
CA VAL A 135 -3.35 1.81 10.64
C VAL A 135 -4.86 1.91 10.85
N VAL A 136 -5.48 0.83 11.32
CA VAL A 136 -6.95 0.74 11.49
C VAL A 136 -7.39 1.30 12.84
N SER A 137 -6.69 0.94 13.92
CA SER A 137 -6.91 1.55 15.22
C SER A 137 -5.63 1.57 16.04
N THR A 138 -5.52 2.56 16.92
CA THR A 138 -4.39 2.68 17.84
C THR A 138 -4.84 2.51 19.28
N GLY A 139 -3.96 1.96 20.11
CA GLY A 139 -4.21 1.70 21.53
C GLY A 139 -2.98 1.90 22.40
N LYS A 140 -3.16 1.80 23.72
CA LYS A 140 -2.05 1.96 24.69
C LYS A 140 -1.02 0.84 24.57
N TYR A 141 -1.47 -0.40 24.37
CA TYR A 141 -0.61 -1.59 24.33
C TYR A 141 -0.51 -2.20 22.95
N PHE A 142 -1.62 -2.18 22.21
CA PHE A 142 -1.71 -2.78 20.90
C PHE A 142 -2.43 -1.87 19.91
N ASP A 143 -1.91 -1.83 18.68
CA ASP A 143 -2.58 -1.28 17.52
C ASP A 143 -3.16 -2.42 16.66
N LEU A 144 -4.13 -2.07 15.82
CA LEU A 144 -4.66 -2.96 14.78
C LEU A 144 -4.26 -2.41 13.42
N TYR A 145 -3.45 -3.17 12.69
CA TYR A 145 -3.05 -2.83 11.33
C TYR A 145 -3.73 -3.77 10.34
N LYS A 146 -3.88 -3.31 9.10
CA LYS A 146 -4.40 -4.09 7.97
C LYS A 146 -3.40 -4.10 6.83
N LYS A 147 -3.08 -5.29 6.32
CA LYS A 147 -2.37 -5.49 5.06
C LYS A 147 -3.39 -5.91 4.00
N SER A 148 -3.51 -5.09 2.96
CA SER A 148 -4.26 -5.46 1.77
C SER A 148 -3.31 -6.01 0.72
N THR A 149 -3.77 -7.00 -0.03
CA THR A 149 -3.09 -7.63 -1.18
C THR A 149 -4.08 -7.73 -2.32
N VAL A 150 -3.62 -7.59 -3.56
CA VAL A 150 -4.46 -7.76 -4.75
C VAL A 150 -3.82 -8.81 -5.66
N THR A 151 -4.63 -9.74 -6.14
CA THR A 151 -4.25 -10.73 -7.15
C THR A 151 -4.97 -10.42 -8.46
N TYR A 152 -4.22 -10.35 -9.56
CA TYR A 152 -4.77 -10.23 -10.91
C TYR A 152 -5.04 -11.62 -11.50
N THR A 153 -6.25 -11.83 -12.01
CA THR A 153 -6.65 -13.03 -12.75
C THR A 153 -6.96 -12.64 -14.19
N PRO A 154 -6.24 -13.17 -15.20
CA PRO A 154 -6.50 -12.87 -16.61
C PRO A 154 -7.88 -13.34 -17.08
N ARG A 155 -8.39 -12.72 -18.15
CA ARG A 155 -9.61 -13.17 -18.85
C ARG A 155 -9.43 -14.59 -19.34
N THR A 156 -10.48 -15.41 -19.20
CA THR A 156 -10.49 -16.77 -19.74
C THR A 156 -11.61 -16.93 -20.75
N PHE A 157 -11.26 -17.28 -21.98
CA PHE A 157 -12.22 -17.61 -23.04
C PHE A 157 -12.65 -19.08 -22.95
N PRO A 158 -13.92 -19.39 -23.28
CA PRO A 158 -14.39 -20.77 -23.38
C PRO A 158 -13.55 -21.57 -24.38
N LYS A 159 -13.08 -22.77 -23.99
CA LYS A 159 -12.43 -23.71 -24.92
C LYS A 159 -13.42 -24.76 -25.44
N THR A 160 -14.49 -25.00 -24.69
CA THR A 160 -15.56 -25.94 -25.01
C THR A 160 -16.94 -25.28 -24.82
N SER A 161 -18.00 -25.91 -25.33
CA SER A 161 -19.38 -25.43 -25.16
C SER A 161 -19.89 -25.46 -23.71
N TYR A 162 -19.17 -26.14 -22.80
CA TYR A 162 -19.49 -26.19 -21.37
C TYR A 162 -18.76 -25.12 -20.56
N ASP A 163 -17.71 -24.52 -21.12
CA ASP A 163 -16.94 -23.49 -20.45
C ASP A 163 -17.69 -22.16 -20.48
N ARG A 164 -17.58 -21.40 -19.39
CA ARG A 164 -18.07 -20.02 -19.33
C ARG A 164 -16.89 -19.07 -19.47
N GLU A 165 -17.12 -18.01 -20.23
CA GLU A 165 -16.20 -16.89 -20.25
C GLU A 165 -16.13 -16.24 -18.86
N ARG A 166 -14.92 -15.83 -18.45
CA ARG A 166 -14.72 -15.03 -17.25
C ARG A 166 -13.91 -13.79 -17.60
N PRO A 167 -14.37 -12.59 -17.23
CA PRO A 167 -13.59 -11.37 -17.42
C PRO A 167 -12.30 -11.43 -16.59
N ALA A 168 -11.33 -10.59 -16.96
CA ALA A 168 -10.18 -10.36 -16.09
C ALA A 168 -10.65 -9.73 -14.78
N SER A 169 -9.95 -9.98 -13.67
CA SER A 169 -10.33 -9.42 -12.38
C SER A 169 -9.15 -9.13 -11.45
N PHE A 170 -9.30 -8.11 -10.62
CA PHE A 170 -8.46 -7.85 -9.46
C PHE A 170 -9.22 -8.24 -8.20
N THR A 171 -8.71 -9.22 -7.46
CA THR A 171 -9.31 -9.70 -6.21
C THR A 171 -8.46 -9.24 -5.03
N GLN A 172 -9.04 -8.39 -4.17
CA GLN A 172 -8.40 -7.93 -2.94
C GLN A 172 -8.61 -8.94 -1.80
N THR A 173 -7.56 -9.20 -1.03
CA THR A 173 -7.60 -9.94 0.25
C THR A 173 -6.96 -9.09 1.33
N ASP A 174 -7.62 -9.04 2.50
CA ASP A 174 -7.16 -8.28 3.66
C ASP A 174 -6.75 -9.24 4.80
N ALA A 175 -5.60 -8.97 5.39
CA ALA A 175 -5.12 -9.61 6.61
C ALA A 175 -4.94 -8.55 7.71
N TYR A 176 -5.34 -8.90 8.94
CA TYR A 176 -5.27 -7.99 10.07
C TYR A 176 -4.19 -8.43 11.04
N PHE A 177 -3.52 -7.48 11.67
CA PHE A 177 -2.40 -7.73 12.57
C PHE A 177 -2.59 -6.96 13.87
N LEU A 178 -2.46 -7.68 14.98
CA LEU A 178 -2.30 -7.09 16.30
C LEU A 178 -0.83 -6.74 16.47
N VAL A 179 -0.54 -5.46 16.69
CA VAL A 179 0.83 -4.94 16.75
C VAL A 179 1.09 -4.36 18.12
N SER A 180 2.01 -4.95 18.88
CA SER A 180 2.41 -4.41 20.17
C SER A 180 3.36 -3.23 20.02
N LYS A 181 3.44 -2.38 21.05
CA LYS A 181 4.32 -1.20 21.06
C LYS A 181 5.82 -1.51 21.01
N ASP A 182 6.22 -2.74 21.28
CA ASP A 182 7.59 -3.25 21.09
C ASP A 182 7.87 -3.70 19.64
N GLY A 183 6.90 -3.55 18.73
CA GLY A 183 7.06 -3.80 17.29
C GLY A 183 6.77 -5.23 16.85
N LYS A 184 6.18 -6.07 17.71
CA LYS A 184 5.80 -7.44 17.32
C LYS A 184 4.46 -7.47 16.59
N PHE A 185 4.45 -8.10 15.42
CA PHE A 185 3.26 -8.32 14.61
C PHE A 185 2.73 -9.73 14.84
N VAL A 186 1.43 -9.85 15.15
CA VAL A 186 0.73 -11.13 15.22
C VAL A 186 -0.50 -11.05 14.33
N GLU A 187 -0.52 -11.87 13.28
CA GLU A 187 -1.69 -11.97 12.40
C GLU A 187 -2.91 -12.44 13.18
N MET A 188 -4.04 -11.75 13.00
CA MET A 188 -5.31 -12.05 13.61
C MET A 188 -5.90 -13.29 12.95
N PRO A 189 -6.05 -14.40 13.67
CA PRO A 189 -6.49 -15.65 13.06
C PRO A 189 -8.01 -15.65 12.86
N ASP A 190 -8.46 -16.30 11.79
CA ASP A 190 -9.90 -16.46 11.48
C ASP A 190 -10.65 -17.38 12.45
N SER A 191 -9.92 -18.17 13.26
CA SER A 191 -10.52 -19.10 14.20
C SER A 191 -10.54 -18.52 15.61
N LYS A 192 -11.72 -18.57 16.24
CA LYS A 192 -11.93 -18.16 17.64
C LYS A 192 -10.91 -18.80 18.59
N SER A 193 -10.62 -20.09 18.44
CA SER A 193 -9.67 -20.79 19.31
C SER A 193 -8.25 -20.27 19.19
N LYS A 194 -7.80 -19.89 17.99
CA LYS A 194 -6.47 -19.29 17.80
C LYS A 194 -6.44 -17.84 18.27
N LEU A 195 -7.52 -17.09 18.05
CA LEU A 195 -7.66 -15.69 18.49
C LEU A 195 -7.48 -15.57 20.01
N LEU A 196 -8.13 -16.47 20.76
CA LEU A 196 -8.00 -16.54 22.22
C LEU A 196 -6.57 -16.82 22.68
N LYS A 197 -5.80 -17.63 21.92
CA LYS A 197 -4.37 -17.87 22.22
C LYS A 197 -3.51 -16.63 22.01
N VAL A 198 -3.84 -15.79 21.03
CA VAL A 198 -3.15 -14.50 20.81
C VAL A 198 -3.37 -13.57 22.02
N MET A 199 -4.57 -13.58 22.59
CA MET A 199 -4.98 -12.73 23.73
C MET A 199 -4.96 -13.45 25.08
N LYS A 200 -4.08 -14.46 25.24
CA LYS A 200 -4.07 -15.43 26.35
C LYS A 200 -4.19 -14.83 27.76
N ASN A 201 -3.65 -13.63 27.98
CA ASN A 201 -3.64 -12.99 29.31
C ASN A 201 -5.03 -12.54 29.79
N LYS A 202 -6.02 -12.49 28.89
CA LYS A 202 -7.42 -12.08 29.16
C LYS A 202 -8.41 -13.01 28.48
N GLU A 203 -8.06 -14.28 28.36
CA GLU A 203 -8.83 -15.24 27.56
C GLU A 203 -10.30 -15.33 27.98
N ASP A 204 -10.58 -15.37 29.29
CA ASP A 204 -11.93 -15.56 29.82
C ASP A 204 -12.78 -14.29 29.67
N GLU A 205 -12.20 -13.11 29.90
CA GLU A 205 -12.88 -11.83 29.67
C GLU A 205 -13.18 -11.63 28.18
N ILE A 206 -12.24 -12.00 27.30
CA ILE A 206 -12.47 -11.97 25.85
C ILE A 206 -13.60 -12.95 25.50
N LYS A 207 -13.57 -14.21 25.93
CA LYS A 207 -14.66 -15.18 25.68
C LYS A 207 -16.02 -14.63 26.09
N ALA A 208 -16.11 -14.00 27.26
CA ALA A 208 -17.35 -13.39 27.75
C ALA A 208 -17.81 -12.24 26.82
N PHE A 209 -16.89 -11.34 26.44
CA PHE A 209 -17.16 -10.25 25.51
C PHE A 209 -17.65 -10.77 24.14
N MET A 210 -17.02 -11.81 23.59
CA MET A 210 -17.45 -12.44 22.34
C MET A 210 -18.88 -12.98 22.43
N LYS A 211 -19.23 -13.60 23.57
CA LYS A 211 -20.57 -14.20 23.79
C LYS A 211 -21.65 -13.12 23.91
N THR A 212 -21.39 -12.07 24.68
CA THR A 212 -22.35 -11.00 24.92
C THR A 212 -22.63 -10.18 23.67
N ASN A 213 -21.61 -9.89 22.86
CA ASN A 213 -21.77 -9.07 21.67
C ASN A 213 -22.18 -9.85 20.41
N ARG A 214 -22.23 -11.20 20.48
CA ARG A 214 -22.55 -12.09 19.34
C ARG A 214 -21.72 -11.82 18.08
N THR A 215 -20.49 -11.35 18.26
CA THR A 215 -19.56 -11.00 17.19
C THR A 215 -18.72 -12.21 16.79
N ASN A 216 -18.43 -12.34 15.49
CA ASN A 216 -17.58 -13.40 14.95
C ASN A 216 -16.14 -12.95 14.72
N PHE A 217 -15.86 -11.65 14.87
CA PHE A 217 -14.52 -11.04 14.73
C PHE A 217 -13.88 -11.28 13.37
N LYS A 218 -14.74 -11.35 12.35
CA LYS A 218 -14.32 -11.49 10.95
C LYS A 218 -14.37 -10.19 10.17
N THR A 219 -15.08 -9.17 10.67
CA THR A 219 -15.16 -7.86 10.03
C THR A 219 -14.18 -6.89 10.68
N GLU A 220 -13.80 -5.85 9.94
CA GLU A 220 -12.92 -4.79 10.45
C GLU A 220 -13.50 -4.14 11.71
N GLU A 221 -14.81 -3.87 11.73
CA GLU A 221 -15.49 -3.22 12.85
C GLU A 221 -15.49 -4.09 14.11
N ASP A 222 -15.69 -5.40 13.97
CA ASP A 222 -15.64 -6.32 15.09
C ASP A 222 -14.21 -6.43 15.65
N LEU A 223 -13.20 -6.46 14.77
CA LEU A 223 -11.79 -6.47 15.17
C LEU A 223 -11.40 -5.17 15.89
N ILE A 224 -11.85 -4.01 15.43
CA ILE A 224 -11.64 -2.72 16.11
C ILE A 224 -12.23 -2.77 17.52
N LYS A 225 -13.48 -3.24 17.67
CA LYS A 225 -14.13 -3.35 18.99
C LYS A 225 -13.37 -4.30 19.91
N LEU A 226 -12.92 -5.44 19.38
CA LEU A 226 -12.12 -6.42 20.14
C LEU A 226 -10.81 -5.83 20.64
N VAL A 227 -10.03 -5.23 19.74
CA VAL A 227 -8.71 -4.69 20.09
C VAL A 227 -8.84 -3.53 21.06
N LYS A 228 -9.87 -2.69 20.90
CA LYS A 228 -10.17 -1.62 21.86
C LYS A 228 -10.53 -2.18 23.24
N TYR A 229 -11.39 -3.20 23.30
CA TYR A 229 -11.75 -3.84 24.55
C TYR A 229 -10.54 -4.52 25.21
N TYR A 230 -9.72 -5.23 24.44
CA TYR A 230 -8.51 -5.88 24.93
C TYR A 230 -7.50 -4.87 25.50
N ASN A 231 -7.27 -3.75 24.81
CA ASN A 231 -6.44 -2.66 25.33
C ASN A 231 -6.95 -2.08 26.67
N ASN A 232 -8.27 -2.01 26.87
CA ASN A 232 -8.85 -1.49 28.12
C ASN A 232 -8.74 -2.48 29.30
N LEU A 233 -8.51 -3.76 29.04
CA LEU A 233 -8.33 -4.79 30.07
C LEU A 233 -6.89 -4.90 30.59
N LEU A 234 -5.92 -4.38 29.84
CA LEU A 234 -4.49 -4.38 30.14
C LEU A 234 -4.09 -3.09 30.86
#